data_AF-A0A1F9FZN7-F1
#
_entry.id   AF-A0A1F9FZN7-F1
#
_cell.length_a   1.000
_cell.length_b   1.000
_cell.length_c   1.000
_cell.angle_alpha   90.00
_cell.angle_beta   90.00
_cell.angle_gamma   90.00
#
_symmetry.space_group_name_H-M   'P 1'
#
loop_
_entity.id
_entity.type
_entity.pdbx_description
1 polymer ?
#
loop_
_entity_poly.entity_id
_entity_poly.type
_entity_poly.pdbx_seq_one_letter_code
_entity_poly.pdbx_strand_id
1 'polypeptide(L)'
;MTVQPLYIVVEGASDVEIAVKLARHVGFEPRPPITTVGSAAMHRRLSEFNRAAASLPWFVLRDLDTHSCAANLVRELLPRPRRLMSLRIAVREMESWVLADREQVAAWLKVPVTKVPNDSDGLPDPKATLINLARQSKVRSLREGLVPEPGLSSTVGKLYPSQIARFVREAWRLDVAVKRSDSCRRAVAALHALKARTSAVAT
;
A
#
# COMPACT_ATOMS: atom_id res chain seq x y z
N MET A 1 22.99 15.52 3.74
CA MET A 1 22.53 14.14 4.02
C MET A 1 22.45 13.39 2.71
N THR A 2 23.16 12.27 2.57
CA THR A 2 23.13 11.44 1.36
C THR A 2 21.76 10.79 1.25
N VAL A 3 21.01 11.12 0.20
CA VAL A 3 19.70 10.51 -0.03
C VAL A 3 19.93 9.08 -0.53
N GLN A 4 19.32 8.09 0.13
CA GLN A 4 19.52 6.68 -0.20
C GLN A 4 18.45 6.23 -1.20
N PRO A 5 18.82 5.59 -2.32
CA PRO A 5 17.83 5.06 -3.25
C PRO A 5 17.06 3.89 -2.61
N LEU A 6 15.81 3.68 -3.02
CA LEU A 6 15.00 2.52 -2.65
C LEU A 6 14.29 1.94 -3.88
N TYR A 7 14.45 0.64 -4.11
CA TYR A 7 13.68 -0.08 -5.12
C TYR A 7 12.37 -0.56 -4.51
N ILE A 8 11.26 -0.28 -5.19
CA ILE A 8 9.92 -0.58 -4.70
C ILE A 8 9.24 -1.55 -5.65
N VAL A 9 8.58 -2.57 -5.09
CA VAL A 9 7.70 -3.48 -5.83
C VAL A 9 6.33 -3.49 -5.16
N VAL A 10 5.26 -3.36 -5.95
CA VAL A 10 3.88 -3.41 -5.49
C VAL A 10 3.01 -4.33 -6.35
N GLU A 11 1.88 -4.78 -5.80
CA GLU A 11 0.99 -5.72 -6.46
C GLU A 11 0.18 -5.08 -7.60
N GLY A 12 -0.33 -3.87 -7.38
CA GLY A 12 -1.17 -3.16 -8.34
C GLY A 12 -0.79 -1.69 -8.54
N ALA A 13 -1.40 -1.06 -9.54
CA ALA A 13 -1.12 0.34 -9.86
C ALA A 13 -1.65 1.32 -8.79
N SER A 14 -2.71 0.96 -8.06
CA SER A 14 -3.27 1.74 -6.94
C SER A 14 -2.30 1.89 -5.77
N ASP A 15 -1.36 0.95 -5.64
CA ASP A 15 -0.51 0.79 -4.47
C ASP A 15 0.79 1.61 -4.57
N VAL A 16 1.12 2.03 -5.79
CA VAL A 16 2.37 2.71 -6.14
C VAL A 16 2.57 3.96 -5.29
N GLU A 17 1.58 4.85 -5.26
CA GLU A 17 1.70 6.12 -4.52
C GLU A 17 1.73 5.90 -3.01
N ILE A 18 1.09 4.83 -2.51
CA ILE A 18 1.14 4.47 -1.09
C ILE A 18 2.57 4.11 -0.72
N ALA A 19 3.17 3.16 -1.46
CA ALA A 19 4.54 2.73 -1.21
C ALA A 19 5.57 3.86 -1.38
N VAL A 20 5.40 4.70 -2.41
CA VAL A 20 6.25 5.89 -2.64
C VAL A 20 6.15 6.88 -1.49
N LYS A 21 4.94 7.15 -0.97
CA LYS A 21 4.73 8.06 0.16
C LYS A 21 5.35 7.53 1.45
N LEU A 22 5.22 6.23 1.72
CA LEU A 22 5.90 5.57 2.84
C LEU A 22 7.44 5.71 2.73
N ALA A 23 8.00 5.45 1.56
CA ALA A 23 9.45 5.55 1.32
C ALA A 23 9.97 6.98 1.54
N ARG A 24 9.28 7.98 0.97
CA ARG A 24 9.64 9.40 1.12
C ARG A 24 9.51 9.87 2.56
N HIS A 25 8.49 9.42 3.28
CA HIS A 25 8.29 9.75 4.69
C HIS A 25 9.48 9.30 5.56
N VAL A 26 10.05 8.12 5.28
CA VAL A 26 11.26 7.62 5.96
C VAL A 26 12.55 8.27 5.41
N GLY A 27 12.45 9.05 4.34
CA GLY A 27 13.54 9.77 3.69
C GLY A 27 14.39 8.92 2.76
N PHE A 28 13.81 7.88 2.15
CA PHE A 28 14.40 7.24 0.97
C PHE A 28 14.07 8.04 -0.30
N GLU A 29 14.91 7.91 -1.32
CA GLU A 29 14.62 8.31 -2.69
C GLU A 29 14.05 7.11 -3.46
N PRO A 30 12.73 7.02 -3.65
CA PRO A 30 12.15 5.91 -4.39
C PRO A 30 12.58 5.95 -5.86
N ARG A 31 13.12 4.83 -6.35
CA ARG A 31 13.28 4.57 -7.78
C ARG A 31 11.91 4.30 -8.41
N PRO A 32 11.76 4.39 -9.75
CA PRO A 32 10.52 4.05 -10.44
C PRO A 32 9.98 2.69 -9.95
N PRO A 33 8.78 2.64 -9.32
CA PRO A 33 8.26 1.41 -8.75
C PRO A 33 7.94 0.37 -9.82
N ILE A 34 8.12 -0.91 -9.46
CA ILE A 34 7.75 -2.05 -10.29
C ILE A 34 6.36 -2.51 -9.84
N THR A 35 5.39 -2.44 -10.73
CA THR A 35 4.07 -3.05 -10.53
C THR A 35 4.07 -4.46 -11.12
N THR A 36 3.57 -5.42 -10.36
CA THR A 36 3.33 -6.78 -10.86
C THR A 36 1.90 -6.91 -11.39
N VAL A 37 1.58 -7.93 -12.18
CA VAL A 37 0.19 -8.18 -12.61
C VAL A 37 -0.46 -9.14 -11.62
N GLY A 38 -0.57 -8.72 -10.35
CA GLY A 38 -1.12 -9.50 -9.24
C GLY A 38 -0.11 -10.37 -8.47
N SER A 39 -0.58 -10.92 -7.35
CA SER A 39 0.20 -11.67 -6.35
C SER A 39 0.97 -12.86 -6.89
N ALA A 40 0.40 -13.63 -7.83
CA ALA A 40 1.07 -14.78 -8.45
C ALA A 40 2.31 -14.37 -9.27
N ALA A 41 2.22 -13.24 -9.98
CA ALA A 41 3.35 -12.69 -10.73
C ALA A 41 4.44 -12.15 -9.78
N MET A 42 4.03 -11.51 -8.67
CA MET A 42 4.97 -11.08 -7.63
C MET A 42 5.70 -12.26 -7.01
N HIS A 43 5.00 -13.32 -6.63
CA HIS A 43 5.59 -14.52 -6.03
C HIS A 43 6.71 -15.07 -6.90
N ARG A 44 6.46 -15.27 -8.20
CA ARG A 44 7.46 -15.83 -9.13
C ARG A 44 8.75 -15.00 -9.20
N ARG A 45 8.66 -13.69 -9.05
CA ARG A 45 9.80 -12.76 -9.14
C ARG A 45 10.44 -12.41 -7.80
N LEU A 46 9.84 -12.81 -6.69
CA LEU A 46 10.30 -12.43 -5.36
C LEU A 46 11.74 -12.89 -5.07
N SER A 47 12.13 -14.05 -5.58
CA SER A 47 13.50 -14.57 -5.48
C SER A 47 14.53 -13.70 -6.21
N GLU A 48 14.15 -13.09 -7.33
CA GLU A 48 14.98 -12.16 -8.12
C GLU A 48 15.21 -10.88 -7.35
N PHE A 49 14.15 -10.29 -6.79
CA PHE A 49 14.24 -9.08 -5.96
C PHE A 49 15.09 -9.33 -4.72
N ASN A 50 14.92 -10.48 -4.07
CA ASN A 50 15.74 -10.86 -2.92
C ASN A 50 17.22 -11.06 -3.27
N ARG A 51 17.53 -11.55 -4.48
CA ARG A 51 18.91 -11.64 -4.98
C ARG A 51 19.51 -10.24 -5.18
N ALA A 52 18.76 -9.32 -5.78
CA ALA A 52 19.17 -7.93 -5.96
C ALA A 52 19.35 -7.18 -4.63
N ALA A 53 18.62 -7.59 -3.59
CA ALA A 53 18.76 -7.10 -2.22
C ALA A 53 20.08 -7.52 -1.50
N ALA A 54 21.05 -8.05 -2.25
CA ALA A 54 22.42 -8.24 -1.77
C ALA A 54 23.19 -6.92 -1.67
N SER A 55 22.92 -5.95 -2.56
CA SER A 55 23.70 -4.70 -2.67
C SER A 55 22.85 -3.44 -2.57
N LEU A 56 21.55 -3.52 -2.86
CA LEU A 56 20.64 -2.37 -2.88
C LEU A 56 19.45 -2.62 -1.94
N PRO A 57 18.84 -1.60 -1.35
CA PRO A 57 17.63 -1.77 -0.55
C PRO A 57 16.39 -1.98 -1.43
N TRP A 58 15.63 -3.01 -1.10
CA TRP A 58 14.39 -3.40 -1.77
C TRP A 58 13.24 -3.43 -0.77
N PHE A 59 12.15 -2.75 -1.13
CA PHE A 59 10.90 -2.77 -0.41
C PHE A 59 9.82 -3.39 -1.30
N VAL A 60 9.31 -4.55 -0.89
CA VAL A 60 8.22 -5.23 -1.58
C VAL A 60 6.99 -5.13 -0.69
N LEU A 61 5.90 -4.64 -1.26
CA LEU A 61 4.65 -4.44 -0.54
C LEU A 61 3.52 -5.16 -1.28
N ARG A 62 2.75 -5.96 -0.54
CA ARG A 62 1.66 -6.81 -1.06
C ARG A 62 0.45 -6.76 -0.13
N ASP A 63 -0.72 -7.05 -0.66
CA ASP A 63 -1.92 -7.32 0.13
C ASP A 63 -1.87 -8.72 0.79
N LEU A 64 -2.62 -8.88 1.88
CA LEU A 64 -2.83 -10.17 2.53
C LEU A 64 -3.92 -10.98 1.84
N ASP A 65 -4.85 -10.30 1.15
CA ASP A 65 -6.04 -10.88 0.54
C ASP A 65 -6.85 -11.67 1.59
N THR A 66 -7.11 -12.95 1.29
CA THR A 66 -7.87 -13.88 2.11
C THR A 66 -6.99 -14.68 3.09
N HIS A 67 -5.67 -14.52 3.06
CA HIS A 67 -4.78 -15.24 3.97
C HIS A 67 -5.02 -14.84 5.44
N SER A 68 -4.86 -15.78 6.36
CA SER A 68 -5.20 -15.56 7.78
C SER A 68 -4.14 -14.77 8.55
N CYS A 69 -2.87 -14.80 8.13
CA CYS A 69 -1.78 -14.21 8.88
C CYS A 69 -0.65 -13.67 7.99
N ALA A 70 -0.43 -12.35 8.06
CA ALA A 70 0.65 -11.66 7.35
C ALA A 70 2.05 -12.20 7.69
N ALA A 71 2.32 -12.50 8.96
CA ALA A 71 3.64 -12.99 9.36
C ALA A 71 3.94 -14.38 8.80
N ASN A 72 2.93 -15.26 8.75
CA ASN A 72 3.08 -16.59 8.15
C ASN A 72 3.31 -16.47 6.64
N LEU A 73 2.55 -15.62 5.96
CA LEU A 73 2.71 -15.38 4.53
C LEU A 73 4.11 -14.85 4.19
N VAL A 74 4.67 -13.94 4.99
CA VAL A 74 6.06 -13.48 4.79
C VAL A 74 7.06 -14.63 4.88
N ARG A 75 6.92 -15.52 5.88
CA ARG A 75 7.84 -16.66 6.06
C ARG A 75 7.71 -17.69 4.95
N GLU A 76 6.50 -17.89 4.44
CA GLU A 76 6.22 -18.78 3.31
C GLU A 76 6.82 -18.24 2.01
N LEU A 77 6.54 -16.97 1.68
CA LEU A 77 6.99 -16.34 0.45
C LEU A 77 8.49 -16.09 0.43
N LEU A 78 9.07 -15.73 1.57
CA LEU A 78 10.46 -15.32 1.66
C LEU A 78 11.13 -15.80 2.95
N PRO A 79 11.42 -17.10 3.09
CA PRO A 79 11.97 -17.68 4.32
C PRO A 79 13.38 -17.19 4.65
N ARG A 80 14.14 -16.73 3.64
CA ARG A 80 15.52 -16.25 3.79
C ARG A 80 15.70 -14.89 3.12
N PRO A 81 15.16 -13.81 3.71
CA PRO A 81 15.32 -12.47 3.16
C PRO A 81 16.78 -12.02 3.30
N ARG A 82 17.32 -11.39 2.26
CA ARG A 82 18.63 -10.73 2.36
C ARG A 82 18.56 -9.49 3.24
N ARG A 83 19.72 -9.07 3.74
CA ARG A 83 19.84 -7.97 4.71
C ARG A 83 19.17 -6.68 4.25
N LEU A 84 19.22 -6.37 2.95
CA LEU A 84 18.61 -5.16 2.38
C LEU A 84 17.23 -5.41 1.76
N MET A 85 16.59 -6.54 2.08
CA MET A 85 15.23 -6.85 1.67
C MET A 85 14.23 -6.53 2.78
N SER A 86 13.09 -5.95 2.42
CA SER A 86 11.93 -5.79 3.29
C SER A 86 10.65 -6.12 2.55
N LEU A 87 10.14 -7.33 2.73
CA LEU A 87 8.79 -7.72 2.33
C LEU A 87 7.79 -7.35 3.42
N ARG A 88 6.74 -6.62 3.06
CA ARG A 88 5.63 -6.26 3.96
C ARG A 88 4.29 -6.58 3.34
N ILE A 89 3.36 -6.92 4.22
CA ILE A 89 2.00 -7.33 3.88
C ILE A 89 1.03 -6.37 4.57
N ALA A 90 0.19 -5.69 3.80
CA ALA A 90 -0.93 -4.92 4.34
C ALA A 90 -1.99 -5.89 4.87
N VAL A 91 -2.55 -5.65 6.06
CA VAL A 91 -3.61 -6.51 6.57
C VAL A 91 -4.84 -6.31 5.70
N ARG A 92 -5.33 -7.43 5.14
CA ARG A 92 -6.34 -7.49 4.09
C ARG A 92 -5.83 -6.86 2.81
N GLU A 93 -5.88 -5.54 2.71
CA GLU A 93 -5.49 -4.80 1.51
C GLU A 93 -4.95 -3.41 1.87
N MET A 94 -4.15 -2.79 1.00
CA MET A 94 -3.64 -1.42 1.22
C MET A 94 -4.73 -0.36 1.33
N GLU A 95 -5.94 -0.62 0.81
CA GLU A 95 -7.11 0.21 1.06
C GLU A 95 -7.44 0.34 2.55
N SER A 96 -7.07 -0.62 3.39
CA SER A 96 -7.19 -0.48 4.86
C SER A 96 -6.37 0.71 5.36
N TRP A 97 -5.18 0.93 4.82
CA TRP A 97 -4.31 2.06 5.19
C TRP A 97 -4.86 3.38 4.69
N VAL A 98 -5.45 3.38 3.49
CA VAL A 98 -6.15 4.55 2.93
C VAL A 98 -7.33 4.94 3.83
N LEU A 99 -8.15 3.96 4.22
CA LEU A 99 -9.33 4.15 5.09
C LEU A 99 -8.98 4.59 6.52
N ALA A 100 -7.76 4.30 7.00
CA ALA A 100 -7.31 4.71 8.32
C ALA A 100 -7.32 6.25 8.52
N ASP A 101 -7.13 7.03 7.44
CA ASP A 101 -7.35 8.49 7.47
C ASP A 101 -8.80 8.86 7.13
N ARG A 102 -9.69 8.51 8.06
CA ARG A 102 -11.14 8.61 7.91
C ARG A 102 -11.63 10.00 7.50
N GLU A 103 -11.04 11.03 8.08
CA GLU A 103 -11.43 12.43 7.82
C GLU A 103 -11.12 12.83 6.37
N GLN A 104 -9.92 12.49 5.88
CA GLN A 104 -9.54 12.83 4.52
C GLN A 104 -10.29 11.98 3.49
N VAL A 105 -10.57 10.70 3.79
CA VAL A 105 -11.43 9.87 2.94
C VAL A 105 -12.84 10.45 2.86
N ALA A 106 -13.43 10.83 4.00
CA ALA A 106 -14.75 11.45 4.04
C ALA A 106 -14.79 12.76 3.25
N ALA A 107 -13.77 13.60 3.42
CA ALA A 107 -13.64 14.88 2.72
C ALA A 107 -13.43 14.71 1.20
N TRP A 108 -12.63 13.73 0.79
CA TRP A 108 -12.38 13.39 -0.62
C TRP A 108 -13.64 12.87 -1.29
N LEU A 109 -14.29 11.86 -0.69
CA LEU A 109 -15.50 11.26 -1.22
C LEU A 109 -16.75 12.13 -0.98
N LYS A 110 -16.66 13.23 -0.25
CA LYS A 110 -17.79 14.10 0.14
C LYS A 110 -18.94 13.31 0.79
N VAL A 111 -18.58 12.42 1.70
CA VAL A 111 -19.52 11.64 2.54
C VAL A 111 -19.37 12.04 4.01
N PRO A 112 -20.39 11.84 4.86
CA PRO A 112 -20.23 12.02 6.30
C PRO A 112 -19.13 11.10 6.86
N VAL A 113 -18.26 11.63 7.72
CA VAL A 113 -17.17 10.84 8.36
C VAL A 113 -17.70 9.66 9.18
N THR A 114 -18.93 9.77 9.68
CA THR A 114 -19.64 8.69 10.39
C THR A 114 -19.86 7.45 9.53
N LYS A 115 -19.84 7.58 8.19
CA LYS A 115 -19.91 6.44 7.27
C LYS A 115 -18.58 5.72 7.12
N VAL A 116 -17.45 6.38 7.42
CA VAL A 116 -16.13 5.77 7.28
C VAL A 116 -15.82 4.92 8.53
N PRO A 117 -15.49 3.62 8.39
CA PRO A 117 -15.26 2.72 9.52
C PRO A 117 -14.21 3.22 10.50
N ASN A 118 -14.38 2.88 11.78
CA ASN A 118 -13.40 3.20 12.83
C ASN A 118 -12.15 2.30 12.77
N ASP A 119 -12.37 1.00 12.56
CA ASP A 119 -11.33 -0.02 12.44
C ASP A 119 -11.22 -0.44 10.97
N SER A 120 -10.15 -0.01 10.31
CA SER A 120 -9.89 -0.30 8.91
C SER A 120 -9.15 -1.62 8.70
N ASP A 121 -8.28 -2.03 9.62
CA ASP A 121 -7.52 -3.28 9.54
C ASP A 121 -8.42 -4.50 9.82
N GLY A 122 -9.51 -4.31 10.59
CA GLY A 122 -10.52 -5.33 10.85
C GLY A 122 -11.55 -5.55 9.73
N LEU A 123 -11.52 -4.74 8.65
CA LEU A 123 -12.48 -4.88 7.56
C LEU A 123 -12.23 -6.18 6.76
N PRO A 124 -13.27 -6.95 6.42
CA PRO A 124 -13.08 -8.17 5.61
C PRO A 124 -12.64 -7.85 4.18
N ASP A 125 -13.10 -6.74 3.62
CA ASP A 125 -12.80 -6.27 2.26
C ASP A 125 -12.70 -4.72 2.26
N PRO A 126 -11.50 -4.17 2.54
CA PRO A 126 -11.27 -2.73 2.56
C PRO A 126 -11.55 -2.05 1.20
N LYS A 127 -11.22 -2.68 0.08
CA LYS A 127 -11.44 -2.16 -1.27
C LYS A 127 -12.92 -2.04 -1.59
N ALA A 128 -13.72 -3.08 -1.35
CA ALA A 128 -15.17 -3.01 -1.50
C ALA A 128 -15.78 -1.97 -0.57
N THR A 129 -15.27 -1.84 0.65
CA THR A 129 -15.72 -0.80 1.59
C THR A 129 -15.48 0.61 1.03
N LEU A 130 -14.29 0.87 0.49
CA LEU A 130 -13.96 2.16 -0.13
C LEU A 130 -14.85 2.45 -1.35
N ILE A 131 -15.11 1.45 -2.19
CA ILE A 131 -16.02 1.56 -3.35
C ILE A 131 -17.45 1.84 -2.89
N ASN A 132 -17.92 1.19 -1.82
CA ASN A 132 -19.25 1.43 -1.26
C ASN A 132 -19.41 2.84 -0.69
N LEU A 133 -18.34 3.41 -0.12
CA LEU A 133 -18.31 4.83 0.25
C LEU A 133 -18.36 5.71 -0.99
N ALA A 134 -17.59 5.37 -2.03
CA ALA A 134 -17.58 6.11 -3.28
C ALA A 134 -18.95 6.12 -3.98
N ARG A 135 -19.71 5.01 -3.97
CA ARG A 135 -21.10 4.95 -4.47
C ARG A 135 -22.00 6.01 -3.86
N GLN A 136 -21.77 6.34 -2.59
CA GLN A 136 -22.55 7.32 -1.83
C GLN A 136 -21.97 8.74 -1.93
N SER A 137 -20.88 8.93 -2.67
CA SER A 137 -20.27 10.24 -2.87
C SER A 137 -21.26 11.22 -3.47
N LYS A 138 -21.21 12.48 -3.05
CA LYS A 138 -21.96 13.56 -3.70
C LYS A 138 -21.35 13.95 -5.05
N VAL A 139 -20.10 13.62 -5.30
CA VAL A 139 -19.36 14.00 -6.51
C VAL A 139 -19.58 12.96 -7.61
N ARG A 140 -20.23 13.36 -8.70
CA ARG A 140 -20.57 12.47 -9.82
C ARG A 140 -19.34 11.82 -10.45
N SER A 141 -18.29 12.60 -10.73
CA SER A 141 -17.07 12.09 -11.34
C SER A 141 -16.33 11.05 -10.48
N LEU A 142 -16.43 11.13 -9.15
CA LEU A 142 -15.89 10.10 -8.26
C LEU A 142 -16.72 8.82 -8.32
N ARG A 143 -18.06 8.92 -8.38
CA ARG A 143 -18.93 7.75 -8.56
C ARG A 143 -18.60 7.03 -9.87
N GLU A 144 -18.57 7.75 -10.98
CA GLU A 144 -18.29 7.18 -12.31
C GLU A 144 -16.84 6.66 -12.44
N GLY A 145 -15.89 7.30 -11.75
CA GLY A 145 -14.48 6.91 -11.82
C GLY A 145 -14.09 5.73 -10.93
N LEU A 146 -14.65 5.63 -9.73
CA LEU A 146 -14.25 4.65 -8.70
C LEU A 146 -15.14 3.41 -8.67
N VAL A 147 -16.41 3.54 -9.03
CA VAL A 147 -17.38 2.45 -8.92
C VAL A 147 -17.39 1.64 -10.21
N PRO A 148 -17.40 0.29 -10.15
CA PRO A 148 -17.51 -0.52 -11.34
C PRO A 148 -18.84 -0.28 -12.08
N GLU A 149 -18.79 -0.28 -13.41
CA GLU A 149 -19.98 -0.20 -14.25
C GLU A 149 -20.81 -1.49 -14.11
N PRO A 150 -22.14 -1.39 -13.95
CA PRO A 150 -23.00 -2.57 -13.87
C PRO A 150 -22.83 -3.48 -15.09
N GLY A 151 -22.75 -4.80 -14.86
CA GLY A 151 -22.65 -5.80 -15.94
C GLY A 151 -21.23 -6.05 -16.47
N LEU A 152 -20.21 -5.35 -15.97
CA LEU A 152 -18.80 -5.68 -16.23
C LEU A 152 -18.25 -6.62 -15.16
N SER A 153 -17.25 -7.42 -15.52
CA SER A 153 -16.52 -8.31 -14.60
C SER A 153 -15.52 -7.58 -13.68
N SER A 154 -15.27 -6.29 -13.93
CA SER A 154 -14.35 -5.49 -13.11
C SER A 154 -14.92 -5.26 -11.72
N THR A 155 -14.08 -5.42 -10.70
CA THR A 155 -14.44 -5.15 -9.30
C THR A 155 -14.27 -3.68 -8.92
N VAL A 156 -13.62 -2.87 -9.76
CA VAL A 156 -13.34 -1.44 -9.56
C VAL A 156 -13.75 -0.59 -10.77
N GLY A 157 -13.94 0.71 -10.58
CA GLY A 157 -14.13 1.67 -11.67
C GLY A 157 -12.86 1.91 -12.49
N LYS A 158 -13.02 2.35 -13.74
CA LYS A 158 -11.93 2.53 -14.72
C LYS A 158 -10.83 3.50 -14.25
N LEU A 159 -11.21 4.49 -13.45
CA LEU A 159 -10.28 5.50 -12.92
C LEU A 159 -9.81 5.18 -11.50
N TYR A 160 -10.12 3.99 -10.98
CA TYR A 160 -9.81 3.64 -9.60
C TYR A 160 -8.32 3.83 -9.25
N PRO A 161 -7.35 3.25 -9.99
CA PRO A 161 -5.94 3.42 -9.65
C PRO A 161 -5.48 4.88 -9.68
N SER A 162 -5.90 5.66 -10.68
CA SER A 162 -5.48 7.05 -10.83
C SER A 162 -6.09 7.97 -9.78
N GLN A 163 -7.33 7.70 -9.36
CA GLN A 163 -8.01 8.43 -8.29
C GLN A 163 -7.42 8.12 -6.91
N ILE A 164 -7.09 6.86 -6.62
CA ILE A 164 -6.37 6.48 -5.40
C ILE A 164 -4.99 7.14 -5.37
N ALA A 165 -4.23 7.04 -6.45
CA ALA A 165 -2.92 7.68 -6.59
C ALA A 165 -3.00 9.19 -6.33
N ARG A 166 -3.98 9.86 -6.93
CA ARG A 166 -4.23 11.29 -6.71
C ARG A 166 -4.55 11.61 -5.25
N PHE A 167 -5.49 10.89 -4.65
CA PHE A 167 -5.88 11.10 -3.25
C PHE A 167 -4.70 10.90 -2.30
N VAL A 168 -3.93 9.83 -2.50
CA VAL A 168 -2.74 9.51 -1.69
C VAL A 168 -1.71 10.61 -1.78
N ARG A 169 -1.49 11.17 -2.98
CA ARG A 169 -0.54 12.25 -3.21
C ARG A 169 -0.99 13.56 -2.59
N GLU A 170 -2.24 13.94 -2.80
CA GLU A 170 -2.74 15.30 -2.52
C GLU A 170 -3.32 15.47 -1.10
N ALA A 171 -3.94 14.44 -0.53
CA ALA A 171 -4.80 14.63 0.65
C ALA A 171 -4.58 13.61 1.79
N TRP A 172 -4.24 12.35 1.48
CA TRP A 172 -4.08 11.32 2.51
C TRP A 172 -2.93 11.64 3.50
N ARG A 173 -3.18 11.54 4.80
CA ARG A 173 -2.17 11.83 5.83
C ARG A 173 -1.62 10.53 6.41
N LEU A 174 -0.39 10.20 6.01
CA LEU A 174 0.31 9.01 6.51
C LEU A 174 0.45 9.03 8.04
N ASP A 175 0.74 10.19 8.64
CA ASP A 175 0.90 10.33 10.10
C ASP A 175 -0.38 10.03 10.89
N VAL A 176 -1.54 10.14 10.26
CA VAL A 176 -2.83 9.74 10.84
C VAL A 176 -3.04 8.24 10.63
N ALA A 177 -2.76 7.74 9.42
CA ALA A 177 -2.92 6.33 9.08
C ALA A 177 -2.08 5.41 9.98
N VAL A 178 -0.82 5.74 10.25
CA VAL A 178 0.07 4.93 11.13
C VAL A 178 -0.40 4.87 12.58
N LYS A 179 -1.23 5.83 13.04
CA LYS A 179 -1.80 5.82 14.39
C LYS A 179 -3.03 4.92 14.48
N ARG A 180 -3.69 4.65 13.35
CA ARG A 180 -4.98 3.95 13.27
C ARG A 180 -4.91 2.57 12.58
N SER A 181 -3.84 2.29 11.86
CA SER A 181 -3.56 0.99 11.24
C SER A 181 -2.24 0.42 11.76
N ASP A 182 -2.31 -0.70 12.48
CA ASP A 182 -1.12 -1.37 13.01
C ASP A 182 -0.27 -1.95 11.88
N SER A 183 -0.90 -2.47 10.83
CA SER A 183 -0.16 -3.00 9.68
C SER A 183 0.60 -1.89 8.92
N CYS A 184 -0.01 -0.70 8.76
CA CYS A 184 0.66 0.48 8.19
C CYS A 184 1.83 0.93 9.07
N ARG A 185 1.62 1.04 10.39
CA ARG A 185 2.67 1.40 11.36
C ARG A 185 3.87 0.46 11.28
N ARG A 186 3.62 -0.86 11.24
CA ARG A 186 4.68 -1.87 11.12
C ARG A 186 5.42 -1.78 9.80
N ALA A 187 4.76 -1.42 8.70
CA ALA A 187 5.42 -1.19 7.42
C ALA A 187 6.36 0.02 7.46
N VAL A 188 5.95 1.13 8.09
CA VAL A 188 6.82 2.31 8.28
C VAL A 188 8.01 2.00 9.21
N ALA A 189 7.77 1.32 10.33
CA ALA A 189 8.85 0.88 11.23
C ALA A 189 9.87 -0.02 10.52
N ALA A 190 9.41 -0.89 9.63
CA ALA A 190 10.28 -1.73 8.82
C ALA A 190 11.17 -0.96 7.84
N LEU A 191 10.63 0.09 7.23
CA LEU A 191 11.39 0.97 6.35
C LEU A 191 12.46 1.73 7.14
N HIS A 192 12.16 2.23 8.34
CA HIS A 192 13.18 2.81 9.22
C HIS A 192 14.29 1.82 9.53
N ALA A 193 13.94 0.57 9.88
CA ALA A 193 14.92 -0.48 10.13
C ALA A 193 15.74 -0.80 8.87
N LEU A 194 15.12 -0.81 7.68
CA LEU A 194 15.82 -1.01 6.41
C LEU A 194 16.83 0.12 6.17
N LYS A 195 16.43 1.38 6.41
CA LYS A 195 17.30 2.55 6.26
C LYS A 195 18.53 2.51 7.17
N ALA A 196 18.33 2.09 8.43
CA ALA A 196 19.43 1.87 9.36
C ALA A 196 20.41 0.82 8.84
N ARG A 197 19.90 -0.32 8.31
CA ARG A 197 20.74 -1.37 7.71
C ARG A 197 21.50 -0.85 6.49
N THR A 198 20.87 -0.09 5.61
CA THR A 198 21.51 0.47 4.40
C THR A 198 22.67 1.39 4.77
N SER A 199 22.48 2.24 5.78
CA SER A 199 23.50 3.19 6.22
C SER A 199 24.75 2.49 6.78
N ALA A 200 24.56 1.40 7.53
CA ALA A 200 25.64 0.59 8.08
C ALA A 200 26.42 -0.26 7.04
N VAL A 201 26.05 -0.24 5.76
CA VAL A 201 26.84 -0.86 4.67
C VAL A 201 27.60 0.19 3.84
N ALA A 202 27.14 1.44 3.88
CA ALA A 202 27.80 2.56 3.22
C ALA A 202 28.96 3.15 4.04
N THR A 203 29.17 2.65 5.26
CA THR A 203 30.28 2.98 6.17
C THR A 203 31.24 1.81 6.20
#